data_AF-A0A7S0UA36-F1
#
_entry.id   AF-A0A7S0UA36-F1
#
_cell.length_a   1.000
_cell.length_b   1.000
_cell.length_c   1.000
_cell.angle_alpha   90.00
_cell.angle_beta   90.00
_cell.angle_gamma   90.00
#
_symmetry.space_group_name_H-M   'P 1'
#
loop_
_entity.id
_entity.type
_entity.pdbx_description
1 polymer ?
#
loop_
_entity_poly.entity_id
_entity_poly.type
_entity_poly.pdbx_seq_one_letter_code
_entity_poly.pdbx_strand_id
1 'polypeptide(L)'
;EDLEADQLTKLAKEHWALEGGKEAKFDAAVVEKIYEEELRKHDFALNRIMTLEYSQYLEKYLWPNYAEGSSDAHVMSIVFMTNEKFREQVPVWDTFETRPDQFPTFLEAAWTLHFNPKTSHKERAILIRFLI
;
A
#
# COMPACT_ATOMS: atom_id res chain seq x y z
N GLU A 1 1.88 4.05 -21.48
CA GLU A 1 1.35 3.12 -20.46
C GLU A 1 2.34 2.01 -20.09
N ASP A 2 3.06 1.39 -21.03
CA ASP A 2 3.99 0.28 -20.70
C ASP A 2 5.25 0.65 -19.90
N LEU A 3 5.86 1.81 -20.14
CA LEU A 3 7.10 2.24 -19.45
C LEU A 3 6.92 2.46 -17.93
N GLU A 4 5.73 2.85 -17.53
CA GLU A 4 5.39 3.17 -16.14
C GLU A 4 5.08 1.92 -15.32
N ALA A 5 4.37 0.96 -15.92
CA ALA A 5 4.22 -0.38 -15.36
C ALA A 5 5.59 -1.08 -15.22
N ASP A 6 6.52 -0.82 -16.15
CA ASP A 6 7.90 -1.32 -16.09
C ASP A 6 8.67 -0.74 -14.88
N GLN A 7 8.44 0.52 -14.49
CA GLN A 7 9.09 1.12 -13.30
C GLN A 7 8.61 0.49 -11.99
N LEU A 8 7.29 0.31 -11.81
CA LEU A 8 6.74 -0.38 -10.63
C LEU A 8 7.20 -1.84 -10.56
N THR A 9 7.26 -2.51 -11.71
CA THR A 9 7.73 -3.89 -11.79
C THR A 9 9.21 -4.01 -11.42
N LYS A 10 10.05 -3.05 -11.82
CA LYS A 10 11.47 -2.98 -11.41
C LYS A 10 11.60 -2.77 -9.90
N LEU A 11 10.89 -1.80 -9.33
CA LEU A 11 10.88 -1.57 -7.88
C LEU A 11 10.47 -2.83 -7.12
N ALA A 12 9.45 -3.53 -7.61
CA ALA A 12 9.02 -4.78 -7.01
C ALA A 12 10.16 -5.81 -6.99
N LYS A 13 10.82 -6.05 -8.13
CA LYS A 13 11.97 -6.98 -8.23
C LYS A 13 13.14 -6.61 -7.34
N GLU A 14 13.37 -5.33 -7.12
CA GLU A 14 14.48 -4.85 -6.29
C GLU A 14 14.21 -4.98 -4.78
N HIS A 15 12.95 -4.81 -4.36
CA HIS A 15 12.64 -4.61 -2.95
C HIS A 15 11.78 -5.70 -2.29
N TRP A 16 10.91 -6.43 -3.02
CA TRP A 16 10.03 -7.43 -2.39
C TRP A 16 9.63 -8.64 -3.23
N ALA A 17 9.82 -8.61 -4.55
CA ALA A 17 9.57 -9.77 -5.40
C ALA A 17 10.77 -10.72 -5.33
N LEU A 18 10.51 -11.94 -4.85
CA LEU A 18 11.50 -12.99 -4.61
C LEU A 18 12.00 -13.61 -5.94
N GLU A 19 12.64 -12.84 -6.81
CA GLU A 19 13.53 -13.42 -7.83
C GLU A 19 14.96 -13.51 -7.22
N GLY A 20 15.26 -14.59 -6.48
CA GLY A 20 16.64 -14.89 -6.06
C GLY A 20 16.91 -15.07 -4.56
N GLY A 21 15.89 -15.12 -3.70
CA GLY A 21 16.01 -15.70 -2.36
C GLY A 21 16.75 -14.89 -1.28
N LYS A 22 16.98 -13.59 -1.48
CA LYS A 22 17.37 -12.67 -0.40
C LYS A 22 16.30 -11.62 -0.20
N GLU A 23 15.72 -11.58 1.00
CA GLU A 23 14.85 -10.47 1.43
C GLU A 23 15.68 -9.18 1.42
N ALA A 24 15.30 -8.24 0.56
CA ALA A 24 15.85 -6.90 0.61
C ALA A 24 15.43 -6.25 1.94
N LYS A 25 16.33 -5.50 2.57
CA LYS A 25 15.99 -4.75 3.78
C LYS A 25 14.88 -3.75 3.44
N PHE A 26 13.89 -3.64 4.32
CA PHE A 26 12.84 -2.64 4.20
C PHE A 26 13.41 -1.23 4.17
N ASP A 27 12.86 -0.40 3.28
CA ASP A 27 13.18 1.01 3.16
C ASP A 27 11.87 1.82 3.05
N ALA A 28 11.57 2.58 4.10
CA ALA A 28 10.38 3.42 4.14
C ALA A 28 10.36 4.48 3.03
N ALA A 29 11.53 4.91 2.54
CA ALA A 29 11.60 5.88 1.44
C ALA A 29 11.05 5.32 0.13
N VAL A 30 11.08 3.99 -0.06
CA VAL A 30 10.48 3.34 -1.23
C VAL A 30 8.96 3.46 -1.19
N VAL A 31 8.36 3.29 -0.01
CA VAL A 31 6.92 3.45 0.18
C VAL A 31 6.48 4.88 -0.10
N GLU A 32 7.20 5.87 0.44
CA GLU A 32 6.98 7.29 0.15
C GLU A 32 7.08 7.60 -1.34
N LYS A 33 8.12 7.07 -2.00
CA LYS A 33 8.34 7.27 -3.44
C LYS A 33 7.21 6.66 -4.25
N ILE A 34 6.78 5.43 -3.97
CA ILE A 34 5.66 4.78 -4.66
C ILE A 34 4.39 5.61 -4.47
N TYR A 35 4.12 6.04 -3.23
CA TYR A 35 2.94 6.82 -2.92
C TYR A 35 2.91 8.16 -3.67
N GLU A 36 3.96 8.97 -3.55
CA GLU A 36 3.99 10.31 -4.14
C GLU A 36 4.19 10.24 -5.67
N GLU A 37 5.08 9.39 -6.16
CA GLU A 37 5.48 9.39 -7.57
C GLU A 37 4.65 8.49 -8.46
N GLU A 38 4.14 7.36 -7.95
CA GLU A 38 3.44 6.37 -8.78
C GLU A 38 1.92 6.39 -8.55
N LEU A 39 1.47 6.69 -7.32
CA LEU A 39 0.04 6.76 -7.01
C LEU A 39 -0.49 8.19 -7.12
N ARG A 40 0.09 9.15 -6.39
CA ARG A 40 -0.44 10.51 -6.29
C ARG A 40 -0.26 11.33 -7.58
N LYS A 41 0.93 11.32 -8.18
CA LYS A 41 1.18 11.99 -9.48
C LYS A 41 0.28 11.46 -10.60
N HIS A 42 -0.14 10.20 -10.52
CA HIS A 42 -1.02 9.55 -11.50
C HIS A 42 -2.48 9.49 -11.05
N ASP A 43 -2.87 10.36 -10.10
CA ASP A 43 -4.26 10.51 -9.66
C ASP A 43 -4.93 9.21 -9.21
N PHE A 44 -4.14 8.33 -8.59
CA PHE A 44 -4.55 7.01 -8.10
C PHE A 44 -5.10 6.09 -9.19
N ALA A 45 -4.49 6.14 -10.38
CA ALA A 45 -4.89 5.33 -11.53
C ALA A 45 -4.89 3.82 -11.21
N LEU A 46 -5.99 3.15 -11.59
CA LEU A 46 -6.26 1.75 -11.23
C LEU A 46 -5.18 0.79 -11.74
N ASN A 47 -4.66 0.99 -12.96
CA ASN A 47 -3.60 0.16 -13.53
C ASN A 47 -2.31 0.16 -12.68
N ARG A 48 -1.98 1.28 -12.01
CA ARG A 48 -0.82 1.36 -11.11
C ARG A 48 -1.06 0.56 -9.83
N ILE A 49 -2.25 0.69 -9.26
CA ILE A 49 -2.69 -0.07 -8.08
C ILE A 49 -2.69 -1.58 -8.38
N MET A 50 -3.26 -2.00 -9.51
CA MET A 50 -3.26 -3.39 -9.96
C MET A 50 -1.85 -3.94 -10.14
N THR A 51 -0.91 -3.13 -10.65
CA THR A 51 0.49 -3.55 -10.82
C THR A 51 1.15 -3.84 -9.46
N LEU A 52 0.91 -2.98 -8.47
CA LEU A 52 1.39 -3.18 -7.10
C LEU A 52 0.77 -4.42 -6.46
N GLU A 53 -0.54 -4.62 -6.61
CA GLU A 53 -1.27 -5.79 -6.09
C GLU A 53 -0.71 -7.09 -6.68
N TYR A 54 -0.55 -7.15 -8.01
CA TYR A 54 0.00 -8.31 -8.71
C TYR A 54 1.41 -8.68 -8.21
N SER A 55 2.19 -7.66 -7.81
CA SER A 55 3.53 -7.85 -7.25
C SER A 55 3.55 -8.28 -5.77
N GLN A 56 2.39 -8.44 -5.13
CA GLN A 56 2.21 -8.74 -3.69
C GLN A 56 2.81 -7.66 -2.78
N TYR A 57 2.61 -6.39 -3.14
CA TYR A 57 3.14 -5.25 -2.39
C TYR A 57 2.65 -5.21 -0.94
N LEU A 58 1.40 -5.60 -0.70
CA LEU A 58 0.82 -5.63 0.65
C LEU A 58 1.51 -6.69 1.53
N GLU A 59 1.57 -7.92 1.04
CA GLU A 59 1.97 -9.10 1.79
C GLU A 59 3.48 -9.17 1.99
N LYS A 60 4.25 -8.69 1.01
CA LYS A 60 5.71 -8.81 1.03
C LYS A 60 6.43 -7.56 1.49
N TYR A 61 5.81 -6.38 1.39
CA TYR A 61 6.51 -5.12 1.68
C TYR A 61 5.81 -4.21 2.68
N LEU A 62 4.52 -3.98 2.54
CA LEU A 62 3.82 -3.04 3.42
C LEU A 62 3.53 -3.62 4.80
N TRP A 63 2.79 -4.73 4.86
CA TRP A 63 2.28 -5.26 6.12
C TRP A 63 3.38 -5.84 7.03
N PRO A 64 4.36 -6.62 6.52
CA PRO A 64 5.47 -7.10 7.34
C PRO A 64 6.32 -5.97 7.94
N ASN A 65 6.26 -4.75 7.39
CA ASN A 65 7.06 -3.62 7.81
C ASN A 65 6.25 -2.45 8.39
N TYR A 66 4.94 -2.63 8.57
CA TYR A 66 4.10 -1.65 9.26
C TYR A 66 4.41 -1.64 10.76
N ALA A 67 4.36 -0.46 11.37
CA ALA A 67 4.44 -0.26 12.80
C ALA A 67 3.65 0.99 13.21
N GLU A 68 3.32 1.11 14.49
CA GLU A 68 2.83 2.37 15.05
C GLU A 68 3.83 3.51 14.75
N GLY A 69 3.34 4.60 14.18
CA GLY A 69 4.18 5.72 13.70
C GLY A 69 4.68 5.59 12.26
N SER A 70 4.29 4.54 11.52
CA SER A 70 4.42 4.51 10.06
C SER A 70 3.77 5.74 9.42
N SER A 71 4.32 6.19 8.28
CA SER A 71 3.89 7.41 7.62
C SER A 71 2.50 7.32 7.00
N ASP A 72 1.90 8.49 6.75
CA ASP A 72 0.62 8.62 6.03
C ASP A 72 0.64 7.89 4.68
N ALA A 73 1.77 7.94 3.96
CA ALA A 73 1.97 7.24 2.69
C ALA A 73 1.90 5.71 2.86
N HIS A 74 2.48 5.18 3.94
CA HIS A 74 2.43 3.74 4.25
C HIS A 74 1.00 3.31 4.58
N VAL A 75 0.32 4.07 5.44
CA VAL A 75 -1.07 3.81 5.83
C VAL A 75 -1.98 3.83 4.60
N MET A 76 -1.89 4.89 3.77
CA MET A 76 -2.66 4.97 2.54
C MET A 76 -2.34 3.85 1.55
N SER A 77 -1.07 3.48 1.42
CA SER A 77 -0.67 2.39 0.53
C SER A 77 -1.30 1.06 0.96
N ILE A 78 -1.39 0.78 2.26
CA ILE A 78 -2.12 -0.40 2.76
C ILE A 78 -3.60 -0.30 2.39
N VAL A 79 -4.23 0.85 2.65
CA VAL A 79 -5.64 1.11 2.32
C VAL A 79 -5.93 0.88 0.83
N PHE A 80 -5.04 1.33 -0.07
CA PHE A 80 -5.16 1.10 -1.50
C PHE A 80 -5.15 -0.40 -1.84
N MET A 81 -4.17 -1.14 -1.32
CA MET A 81 -4.06 -2.58 -1.60
C MET A 81 -5.24 -3.37 -1.00
N THR A 82 -5.71 -2.99 0.19
CA THR A 82 -6.87 -3.65 0.80
C THR A 82 -8.15 -3.41 0.00
N ASN A 83 -8.42 -2.17 -0.39
CA ASN A 83 -9.56 -1.84 -1.25
C ASN A 83 -9.51 -2.58 -2.59
N GLU A 84 -8.31 -2.74 -3.16
CA GLU A 84 -8.12 -3.46 -4.41
C GLU A 84 -8.40 -4.96 -4.25
N LYS A 85 -7.93 -5.58 -3.17
CA LYS A 85 -8.26 -6.97 -2.85
C LYS A 85 -9.75 -7.17 -2.65
N PHE A 86 -10.44 -6.23 -1.99
CA PHE A 86 -11.90 -6.26 -1.90
C PHE A 86 -12.58 -6.12 -3.27
N ARG A 87 -12.04 -5.26 -4.15
CA ARG A 87 -12.55 -5.08 -5.53
C ARG A 87 -12.47 -6.39 -6.33
N GLU A 88 -11.38 -7.15 -6.17
CA GLU A 88 -11.13 -8.43 -6.83
C GLU A 88 -11.69 -9.66 -6.07
N GLN A 89 -12.36 -9.44 -4.93
CA GLN A 89 -12.88 -10.51 -4.06
C GLN A 89 -11.81 -11.50 -3.57
N VAL A 90 -10.57 -11.02 -3.41
CA VAL A 90 -9.44 -11.79 -2.91
C VAL A 90 -9.36 -11.65 -1.39
N PRO A 91 -9.06 -12.74 -0.63
CA PRO A 91 -8.86 -12.66 0.80
C PRO A 91 -7.72 -11.70 1.17
N VAL A 92 -7.99 -10.78 2.10
CA VAL A 92 -6.97 -9.88 2.69
C VAL A 92 -6.62 -10.27 4.13
N TRP A 93 -7.54 -10.94 4.82
CA TRP A 93 -7.43 -11.23 6.25
C TRP A 93 -6.26 -12.14 6.58
N ASP A 94 -5.95 -13.11 5.71
CA ASP A 94 -4.77 -13.97 5.82
C ASP A 94 -3.47 -13.15 5.99
N THR A 95 -3.41 -11.96 5.39
CA THR A 95 -2.27 -11.06 5.55
C THR A 95 -2.29 -10.38 6.91
N PHE A 96 -3.41 -9.78 7.31
CA PHE A 96 -3.52 -9.07 8.58
C PHE A 96 -3.36 -9.99 9.79
N GLU A 97 -3.81 -11.24 9.69
CA GLU A 97 -3.66 -12.27 10.72
C GLU A 97 -2.20 -12.67 11.00
N THR A 98 -1.27 -12.33 10.11
CA THR A 98 0.17 -12.54 10.38
C THR A 98 0.72 -11.63 11.49
N ARG A 99 0.11 -10.45 11.70
CA ARG A 99 0.52 -9.43 12.69
C ARG A 99 -0.71 -8.77 13.33
N PRO A 100 -1.56 -9.53 14.04
CA PRO A 100 -2.87 -9.05 14.49
C PRO A 100 -2.77 -7.92 15.53
N ASP A 101 -1.66 -7.85 16.26
CA ASP A 101 -1.33 -6.81 17.22
C ASP A 101 -1.20 -5.40 16.60
N GLN A 102 -0.84 -5.32 15.31
CA GLN A 102 -0.67 -4.06 14.59
C GLN A 102 -1.95 -3.55 13.94
N PHE A 103 -2.96 -4.41 13.78
CA PHE A 103 -4.18 -4.04 13.07
C PHE A 103 -4.99 -2.92 13.76
N PRO A 104 -5.13 -2.90 15.11
CA PRO A 104 -5.80 -1.79 15.79
C PRO A 104 -5.09 -0.45 15.56
N THR A 105 -3.75 -0.40 15.66
CA THR A 105 -2.99 0.84 15.46
C THR A 105 -3.06 1.32 14.01
N PHE A 106 -3.12 0.39 13.05
CA PHE A 106 -3.36 0.70 11.64
C PHE A 106 -4.75 1.34 11.42
N LEU A 107 -5.80 0.76 12.00
CA LEU A 107 -7.15 1.32 11.89
C LEU A 107 -7.23 2.72 12.49
N GLU A 108 -6.63 2.95 13.66
CA GLU A 108 -6.55 4.27 14.29
C GLU A 108 -5.80 5.29 13.43
N ALA A 109 -4.70 4.87 12.79
CA ALA A 109 -3.94 5.73 11.89
C ALA A 109 -4.75 6.09 10.63
N ALA A 110 -5.43 5.12 10.01
CA ALA A 110 -6.30 5.34 8.85
C ALA A 110 -7.48 6.27 9.19
N TRP A 111 -8.08 6.08 10.36
CA TRP A 111 -9.13 6.95 10.88
C TRP A 111 -8.64 8.38 11.12
N THR A 112 -7.47 8.53 11.76
CA THR A 112 -6.88 9.85 12.01
C THR A 112 -6.55 10.58 10.70
N LEU A 113 -6.07 9.84 9.70
CA LEU A 113 -5.72 10.39 8.39
C LEU A 113 -6.94 10.95 7.64
N HIS A 114 -8.13 10.40 7.88
CA HIS A 114 -9.38 10.92 7.31
C HIS A 114 -9.59 12.41 7.65
N PHE A 115 -9.25 12.80 8.88
CA PHE A 115 -9.42 14.17 9.37
C PHE A 115 -8.21 15.08 9.14
N ASN A 116 -7.11 14.55 8.62
CA ASN A 116 -5.92 15.35 8.33
C ASN A 116 -6.26 16.41 7.24
N PRO A 117 -5.97 17.71 7.47
CA PRO A 117 -6.23 18.76 6.48
C PRO A 117 -5.46 18.61 5.17
N LYS A 118 -4.33 17.89 5.18
CA LYS A 118 -3.50 17.65 3.99
C LYS A 118 -4.03 16.51 3.11
N THR A 119 -4.97 15.72 3.64
CA THR A 119 -5.62 14.63 2.90
C THR A 119 -6.63 15.20 1.92
N SER A 120 -6.42 14.93 0.63
CA SER A 120 -7.30 15.32 -0.46
C SER A 120 -8.67 14.65 -0.36
N HIS A 121 -9.66 15.22 -1.05
CA HIS A 121 -11.00 14.63 -1.11
C HIS A 121 -11.02 13.21 -1.70
N LYS A 122 -10.13 12.91 -2.66
CA LYS A 122 -10.02 11.57 -3.25
C LYS A 122 -9.49 10.56 -2.23
N GLU A 123 -8.41 10.89 -1.53
CA GLU A 123 -7.84 10.06 -0.47
C GLU A 123 -8.88 9.80 0.64
N ARG A 124 -9.66 10.81 1.04
CA ARG A 124 -10.76 10.64 2.00
C ARG A 124 -11.84 9.68 1.51
N ALA A 125 -12.22 9.73 0.24
CA ALA A 125 -13.20 8.81 -0.33
C ALA A 125 -12.68 7.36 -0.34
N ILE A 126 -11.38 7.17 -0.64
CA ILE A 126 -10.70 5.88 -0.59
C ILE A 126 -10.64 5.33 0.84
N LEU A 127 -10.33 6.18 1.83
CA LEU A 127 -10.35 5.83 3.24
C LEU A 127 -11.75 5.43 3.72
N ILE A 128 -12.80 6.16 3.34
CA ILE A 128 -14.18 5.78 3.67
C ILE A 128 -14.51 4.41 3.06
N ARG A 129 -14.14 4.17 1.79
CA ARG A 129 -14.38 2.89 1.12
C ARG A 129 -13.76 1.71 1.85
N PHE A 130 -12.60 1.91 2.48
CA PHE A 130 -11.94 0.88 3.27
C PHE A 130 -12.67 0.57 4.60
N LEU A 131 -13.38 1.55 5.16
CA LEU A 131 -14.09 1.41 6.44
C LEU A 131 -15.52 0.86 6.31
N ILE A 132 -16.04 0.67 5.10
CA ILE A 132 -17.41 0.21 4.81
C ILE A 132 -17.42 -1.12 4.08
#